data_AF-A0AAE1XHM0-F1
#
_entry.id   AF-A0AAE1XHM0-F1
#
_cell.length_a   1.000
_cell.length_b   1.000
_cell.length_c   1.000
_cell.angle_alpha   90.00
_cell.angle_beta   90.00
_cell.angle_gamma   90.00
#
_symmetry.space_group_name_H-M   'P 1'
#
loop_
_entity.id
_entity.type
_entity.pdbx_description
1 polymer ?
#
loop_
_entity_poly.entity_id
_entity_poly.type
_entity_poly.pdbx_seq_one_letter_code
_entity_poly.pdbx_strand_id
1 'polypeptide(L)'
;MGNSGSSSTDPRFASAARAFTHKELEDLRSLHASLAHQSQSNGKYVSPDVFKAYIGIDGPLGDRVFDLVTQKRKDQKLTFEDLVVAKATYEKGTNEDIEEFIYQLLDVSGDGTVRRNDLEVVLTSMLDNLFHRQSSETKAGSNQEIVMVFINAANFTSDTMSLEDFRKWCTLLPAVRKYLGSLLMPSDSGSQVPQLQHEDNIDPSQILLRKEYAWHIGGALSPTELDEWKLLYHSSVHGLSFNTFLGNIL
;
A
#
# COMPACT_ATOMS: atom_id res chain seq x y z
N MET A 1 45.75 -4.74 28.32
CA MET A 1 44.28 -4.63 28.38
C MET A 1 43.86 -3.61 27.34
N GLY A 2 43.58 -4.05 26.11
CA GLY A 2 43.13 -3.18 25.02
C GLY A 2 41.62 -3.34 24.88
N ASN A 3 40.87 -2.27 25.15
CA ASN A 3 39.43 -2.25 25.03
C ASN A 3 39.09 -1.92 23.57
N SER A 4 38.96 -2.93 22.73
CA SER A 4 38.53 -2.82 21.33
C SER A 4 37.01 -2.66 21.26
N GLY A 5 36.50 -1.55 21.80
CA GLY A 5 35.09 -1.16 21.65
C GLY A 5 34.88 -0.46 20.31
N SER A 6 35.03 -1.16 19.19
CA SER A 6 34.58 -0.64 17.91
C SER A 6 33.07 -0.86 17.80
N SER A 7 32.27 0.06 18.37
CA SER A 7 30.86 0.19 17.98
C SER A 7 30.83 0.77 16.58
N SER A 8 31.11 -0.07 15.59
CA SER A 8 30.91 0.18 14.16
C SER A 8 29.41 0.33 13.93
N THR A 9 28.89 1.50 14.31
CA THR A 9 27.50 1.86 14.06
C THR A 9 27.40 2.11 12.57
N ASP A 10 26.57 1.36 11.84
CA ASP A 10 26.39 1.52 10.39
C ASP A 10 26.13 3.02 10.11
N PRO A 11 26.94 3.70 9.28
CA PRO A 11 26.76 5.12 8.99
C PRO A 11 25.39 5.44 8.42
N ARG A 12 24.75 4.50 7.71
CA ARG A 12 23.38 4.65 7.21
C ARG A 12 22.37 4.69 8.35
N PHE A 13 22.48 3.78 9.31
CA PHE A 13 21.64 3.79 10.51
C PHE A 13 21.84 5.07 11.32
N ALA A 14 23.08 5.49 11.55
CA ALA A 14 23.37 6.71 12.29
C ALA A 14 22.79 7.97 11.61
N SER A 15 22.75 7.99 10.27
CA SER A 15 22.08 9.07 9.52
C SER A 15 20.56 8.97 9.61
N ALA A 16 19.99 7.79 9.36
CA ALA A 16 18.55 7.53 9.38
C ALA A 16 17.93 7.82 10.76
N ALA A 17 18.60 7.42 11.85
CA ALA A 17 18.12 7.64 13.20
C ALA A 17 17.95 9.13 13.55
N ARG A 18 18.68 10.05 12.89
CA ARG A 18 18.54 11.50 13.11
C ARG A 18 17.23 12.07 12.56
N ALA A 19 16.54 11.35 11.68
CA ALA A 19 15.22 11.76 11.18
C ALA A 19 14.09 11.54 12.19
N PHE A 20 14.38 10.86 13.31
CA PHE A 20 13.40 10.52 14.33
C PHE A 20 13.71 11.21 15.65
N THR A 21 12.65 11.55 16.37
CA THR A 21 12.72 11.92 17.79
C THR A 21 13.10 10.70 18.64
N HIS A 22 13.54 10.95 19.88
CA HIS A 22 13.85 9.87 20.81
C HIS A 22 12.64 8.95 21.05
N LYS A 23 11.44 9.54 21.19
CA LYS A 23 10.20 8.79 21.41
C LYS A 23 9.85 7.90 20.21
N GLU A 24 9.94 8.43 18.99
CA GLU A 24 9.72 7.63 17.76
C GLU A 24 10.70 6.45 17.68
N LEU A 25 11.98 6.64 18.03
CA LEU A 25 12.95 5.53 18.05
C LEU A 25 12.66 4.48 19.13
N GLU A 26 12.17 4.89 20.30
CA GLU A 26 11.73 3.96 21.35
C GLU A 26 10.49 3.16 20.93
N ASP A 27 9.55 3.81 20.25
CA ASP A 27 8.34 3.17 19.73
C ASP A 27 8.69 2.17 18.62
N LEU A 28 9.60 2.53 17.70
CA LEU A 28 10.12 1.61 16.68
C LEU A 28 10.89 0.44 17.30
N ARG A 29 11.63 0.66 18.38
CA ARG A 29 12.34 -0.41 19.09
C ARG A 29 11.37 -1.36 19.75
N SER A 30 10.30 -0.83 20.36
CA SER A 30 9.24 -1.63 20.97
C SER A 30 8.49 -2.46 19.93
N LEU A 31 8.20 -1.86 18.76
CA LEU A 31 7.63 -2.56 17.61
C LEU A 31 8.54 -3.71 17.14
N HIS A 32 9.82 -3.42 16.89
CA HIS A 32 10.78 -4.43 16.45
C HIS A 32 10.90 -5.58 17.44
N ALA A 33 11.02 -5.28 18.74
CA ALA A 33 11.10 -6.30 19.79
C ALA A 33 9.85 -7.18 19.83
N SER A 34 8.65 -6.59 19.68
CA SER A 34 7.38 -7.33 19.61
C SER A 34 7.35 -8.29 18.41
N LEU A 35 7.70 -7.81 17.21
CA LEU A 35 7.76 -8.63 16.01
C LEU A 35 8.84 -9.72 16.11
N ALA A 36 10.02 -9.40 16.61
CA ALA A 36 11.12 -10.36 16.78
C ALA A 36 10.78 -11.46 17.81
N HIS A 37 9.95 -11.14 18.80
CA HIS A 37 9.40 -12.15 19.72
C HIS A 37 8.46 -13.12 18.99
N GLN A 38 7.57 -12.61 18.13
CA GLN A 38 6.70 -13.44 17.29
C GLN A 38 7.49 -14.33 16.33
N SER A 39 8.64 -13.85 15.84
CA SER A 39 9.58 -14.62 15.02
C SER A 39 10.38 -15.68 15.80
N GLN A 40 10.17 -15.83 17.11
CA GLN A 40 10.90 -16.75 17.98
C GLN A 40 12.42 -16.55 17.92
N SER A 41 12.87 -15.32 17.61
CA SER A 41 14.29 -15.02 17.39
C SER A 41 15.01 -14.58 18.68
N ASN A 42 14.35 -14.67 19.83
CA ASN A 42 14.76 -14.07 21.10
C ASN A 42 15.06 -12.55 20.98
N GLY A 43 14.22 -11.82 20.23
CA GLY A 43 14.35 -10.37 20.09
C GLY A 43 15.44 -9.88 19.14
N LYS A 44 16.15 -10.80 18.46
CA LYS A 44 17.27 -10.45 17.56
C LYS A 44 16.86 -9.94 16.17
N TYR A 45 15.84 -10.51 15.54
CA TYR A 45 15.44 -10.17 14.17
C TYR A 45 13.98 -10.54 13.91
N VAL A 46 13.36 -9.87 12.95
CA VAL A 46 12.04 -10.26 12.43
C VAL A 46 12.22 -11.16 11.20
N SER A 47 11.50 -12.27 11.18
CA SER A 47 11.45 -13.20 10.05
C SER A 47 10.54 -12.67 8.92
N PRO A 48 10.72 -13.13 7.67
CA PRO A 48 9.89 -12.72 6.55
C PRO A 48 8.40 -12.92 6.81
N ASP A 49 8.00 -14.10 7.30
CA ASP A 49 6.59 -14.43 7.52
C ASP A 49 5.92 -13.50 8.54
N VAL A 50 6.61 -13.17 9.63
CA VAL A 50 6.09 -12.26 10.66
C VAL A 50 6.01 -10.84 10.12
N PHE A 51 7.01 -10.41 9.35
CA PHE A 51 6.98 -9.09 8.72
C PHE A 51 5.85 -8.96 7.70
N LYS A 52 5.66 -9.96 6.83
CA LYS A 52 4.58 -10.01 5.83
C LYS A 52 3.20 -10.00 6.49
N ALA A 53 3.04 -10.77 7.57
CA ALA A 53 1.83 -10.74 8.38
C ALA A 53 1.58 -9.36 9.01
N TYR A 54 2.62 -8.68 9.48
CA TYR A 54 2.53 -7.33 10.04
C TYR A 54 2.07 -6.29 9.02
N ILE A 55 2.60 -6.32 7.79
CA ILE A 55 2.19 -5.39 6.72
C ILE A 55 0.89 -5.81 6.00
N GLY A 56 0.38 -7.02 6.28
CA GLY A 56 -0.82 -7.58 5.66
C GLY A 56 -0.65 -7.99 4.19
N ILE A 57 0.58 -8.07 3.68
CA ILE A 57 0.85 -8.47 2.30
C ILE A 57 1.73 -9.70 2.28
N ASP A 58 1.22 -10.76 1.65
CA ASP A 58 1.97 -11.99 1.38
C ASP A 58 2.40 -12.08 -0.09
N GLY A 59 3.04 -13.19 -0.46
CA GLY A 59 3.46 -13.48 -1.83
C GLY A 59 4.60 -12.58 -2.32
N PRO A 60 4.78 -12.47 -3.66
CA PRO A 60 5.94 -11.80 -4.23
C PRO A 60 6.08 -10.33 -3.85
N LEU A 61 4.97 -9.60 -3.70
CA LEU A 61 5.03 -8.21 -3.24
C LEU A 61 5.51 -8.14 -1.79
N GLY A 62 5.01 -8.99 -0.90
CA GLY A 62 5.47 -9.06 0.49
C GLY A 62 6.95 -9.42 0.60
N ASP A 63 7.41 -10.39 -0.20
CA ASP A 63 8.82 -10.78 -0.28
C ASP A 63 9.69 -9.61 -0.79
N ARG A 64 9.21 -8.87 -1.78
CA ARG A 64 9.90 -7.69 -2.31
C ARG A 64 10.00 -6.56 -1.28
N VAL A 65 8.93 -6.29 -0.53
CA VAL A 65 8.97 -5.30 0.56
C VAL A 65 10.04 -5.73 1.58
N PHE A 66 10.05 -7.01 1.98
CA PHE A 66 11.04 -7.52 2.93
C PHE A 66 12.48 -7.37 2.39
N ASP A 67 12.71 -7.68 1.13
CA ASP A 67 14.01 -7.50 0.48
C ASP A 67 14.48 -6.04 0.53
N LEU A 68 13.61 -5.07 0.22
CA LEU A 68 13.99 -3.66 0.24
C LEU A 68 14.26 -3.17 1.66
N VAL A 69 13.40 -3.52 2.62
CA VAL A 69 13.57 -3.13 4.03
C VAL A 69 14.86 -3.73 4.61
N THR A 70 15.21 -4.97 4.25
CA THR A 70 16.48 -5.62 4.66
C THR A 70 17.67 -5.23 3.79
N GLN A 71 17.52 -4.20 2.95
CA GLN A 71 18.60 -3.67 2.10
C GLN A 71 19.21 -4.74 1.18
N LYS A 72 18.38 -5.70 0.75
CA LYS A 72 18.70 -6.82 -0.16
C LYS A 72 19.80 -7.75 0.38
N ARG A 73 20.01 -7.84 1.70
CA ARG A 73 21.03 -8.73 2.30
C ARG A 73 20.76 -10.23 2.12
N LYS A 74 19.51 -10.64 1.89
CA LYS A 74 19.08 -12.04 1.68
C LYS A 74 19.40 -13.00 2.83
N ASP A 75 19.66 -12.49 4.03
CA ASP A 75 19.92 -13.29 5.25
C ASP A 75 18.63 -13.71 5.98
N GLN A 76 17.46 -13.35 5.44
CA GLN A 76 16.13 -13.59 5.99
C GLN A 76 15.94 -12.96 7.38
N LYS A 77 16.63 -11.84 7.67
CA LYS A 77 16.63 -11.19 8.97
C LYS A 77 16.44 -9.70 8.84
N LEU A 78 15.31 -9.21 9.36
CA LEU A 78 15.07 -7.79 9.55
C LEU A 78 15.57 -7.34 10.92
N THR A 79 16.64 -6.56 10.97
CA THR A 79 17.16 -6.00 12.23
C THR A 79 16.45 -4.69 12.59
N PHE A 80 16.71 -4.18 13.79
CA PHE A 80 16.18 -2.87 14.21
C PHE A 80 16.75 -1.75 13.33
N GLU A 81 18.03 -1.84 12.98
CA GLU A 81 18.71 -0.86 12.13
C GLU A 81 18.08 -0.80 10.74
N ASP A 82 17.76 -1.95 10.15
CA ASP A 82 17.05 -2.02 8.87
C ASP A 82 15.69 -1.36 8.92
N LEU A 83 14.91 -1.65 9.96
CA LEU A 83 13.59 -1.06 10.14
C LEU A 83 13.68 0.47 10.23
N VAL A 84 14.66 0.99 10.97
CA VAL A 84 14.90 2.44 11.10
C VAL A 84 15.36 3.04 9.78
N VAL A 85 16.27 2.40 9.05
CA VAL A 85 16.73 2.88 7.74
C VAL A 85 15.57 2.92 6.74
N ALA A 86 14.81 1.83 6.63
CA ALA A 86 13.69 1.75 5.71
C ALA A 86 12.60 2.78 6.03
N LYS A 87 12.22 2.92 7.31
CA LYS A 87 11.23 3.94 7.72
C LYS A 87 11.76 5.36 7.55
N ALA A 88 13.05 5.62 7.79
CA ALA A 88 13.62 6.95 7.54
C ALA A 88 13.46 7.34 6.06
N THR A 89 13.78 6.42 5.14
CA THR A 89 13.61 6.65 3.70
C THR A 89 12.14 6.78 3.31
N TYR A 90 11.30 5.87 3.79
CA TYR A 90 9.92 5.74 3.32
C TYR A 90 8.95 6.75 3.94
N GLU A 91 9.21 7.21 5.17
CA GLU A 91 8.31 8.09 5.91
C GLU A 91 8.82 9.52 6.07
N LYS A 92 10.13 9.69 6.13
CA LYS A 92 10.80 10.97 6.42
C LYS A 92 11.73 11.41 5.29
N GLY A 93 11.84 10.63 4.22
CA GLY A 93 12.68 10.93 3.06
C GLY A 93 12.13 12.08 2.23
N THR A 94 12.89 12.49 1.22
CA THR A 94 12.39 13.41 0.21
C THR A 94 11.29 12.73 -0.62
N ASN A 95 10.48 13.51 -1.35
CA ASN A 95 9.48 12.93 -2.25
C ASN A 95 10.16 12.01 -3.28
N GLU A 96 11.34 12.38 -3.75
CA GLU A 96 12.15 11.60 -4.67
C GLU A 96 12.61 10.27 -4.05
N ASP A 97 13.08 10.28 -2.80
CA ASP A 97 13.48 9.06 -2.09
C ASP A 97 12.31 8.09 -1.91
N ILE A 98 11.14 8.63 -1.53
CA ILE A 98 9.92 7.84 -1.32
C ILE A 98 9.44 7.26 -2.66
N GLU A 99 9.41 8.06 -3.73
CA GLU A 99 9.01 7.61 -5.06
C GLU A 99 9.94 6.55 -5.61
N GLU A 100 11.25 6.70 -5.43
CA GLU A 100 12.24 5.71 -5.85
C GLU A 100 12.06 4.41 -5.07
N PHE A 101 11.82 4.48 -3.76
CA PHE A 101 11.52 3.30 -2.95
C PHE A 101 10.25 2.58 -3.44
N ILE A 102 9.17 3.33 -3.69
CA ILE A 102 7.91 2.75 -4.19
C ILE A 102 8.10 2.16 -5.59
N TYR A 103 8.84 2.83 -6.47
CA TYR A 103 9.14 2.30 -7.79
C TYR A 103 9.92 0.97 -7.70
N GLN A 104 10.88 0.88 -6.78
CA GLN A 104 11.61 -0.37 -6.53
C GLN A 104 10.73 -1.49 -5.97
N LEU A 105 9.63 -1.17 -5.26
CA LEU A 105 8.65 -2.17 -4.82
C LEU A 105 7.94 -2.83 -6.00
N LEU A 106 7.78 -2.11 -7.12
CA LEU A 106 7.11 -2.65 -8.30
C LEU A 106 7.90 -3.77 -8.96
N ASP A 107 9.23 -3.75 -8.90
CA ASP A 107 10.11 -4.81 -9.42
C ASP A 107 10.09 -6.05 -8.50
N VAL A 108 8.97 -6.78 -8.52
CA VAL A 108 8.78 -7.99 -7.71
C VAL A 108 9.63 -9.17 -8.19
N SER A 109 9.97 -9.21 -9.47
CA SER A 109 10.92 -10.20 -10.01
C SER A 109 12.34 -9.97 -9.52
N GLY A 110 12.70 -8.73 -9.19
CA GLY A 110 14.00 -8.36 -8.65
C GLY A 110 15.11 -8.30 -9.69
N ASP A 111 14.75 -8.20 -10.97
CA ASP A 111 15.71 -8.15 -12.08
C ASP A 111 16.14 -6.73 -12.45
N GLY A 112 15.65 -5.73 -11.71
CA GLY A 112 15.97 -4.32 -11.89
C GLY A 112 15.09 -3.62 -12.92
N THR A 113 14.08 -4.29 -13.48
CA THR A 113 13.20 -3.75 -14.50
C THR A 113 11.74 -3.97 -14.13
N VAL A 114 10.92 -2.90 -14.15
CA VAL A 114 9.47 -3.03 -13.92
C VAL A 114 8.77 -3.34 -15.24
N ARG A 115 8.18 -4.53 -15.37
CA ARG A 115 7.39 -4.92 -16.55
C ARG A 115 5.90 -5.02 -16.24
N ARG A 116 5.11 -5.24 -17.28
CA ARG A 116 3.67 -5.46 -17.17
C ARG A 116 3.31 -6.58 -16.19
N ASN A 117 4.04 -7.70 -16.22
CA ASN A 117 3.79 -8.83 -15.32
C ASN A 117 4.07 -8.46 -13.86
N ASP A 118 5.07 -7.62 -13.59
CA ASP A 118 5.35 -7.16 -12.23
C ASP A 118 4.19 -6.31 -11.70
N LEU A 119 3.66 -5.38 -12.52
CA LEU A 119 2.48 -4.60 -12.16
C LEU A 119 1.24 -5.48 -11.90
N GLU A 120 1.05 -6.52 -12.71
CA GLU A 120 -0.07 -7.46 -12.53
C GLU A 120 -0.02 -8.13 -11.16
N VAL A 121 1.16 -8.61 -10.75
CA VAL A 121 1.37 -9.22 -9.44
C VAL A 121 1.15 -8.22 -8.32
N VAL A 122 1.69 -7.00 -8.45
CA VAL A 122 1.53 -5.94 -7.45
C VAL A 122 0.05 -5.57 -7.28
N LEU A 123 -0.63 -5.23 -8.37
CA LEU A 123 -2.03 -4.80 -8.34
C LEU A 123 -2.95 -5.92 -7.82
N THR A 124 -2.71 -7.16 -8.22
CA THR A 124 -3.46 -8.31 -7.69
C THR A 124 -3.28 -8.43 -6.18
N SER A 125 -2.03 -8.38 -5.69
CA SER A 125 -1.72 -8.46 -4.26
C SER A 125 -2.35 -7.31 -3.46
N MET A 126 -2.39 -6.10 -4.02
CA MET A 126 -3.02 -4.94 -3.41
C MET A 126 -4.53 -5.10 -3.27
N LEU A 127 -5.20 -5.47 -4.38
CA LEU A 127 -6.66 -5.64 -4.40
C LEU A 127 -7.07 -6.81 -3.50
N ASP A 128 -6.31 -7.89 -3.48
CA ASP A 128 -6.56 -9.01 -2.58
C ASP A 128 -6.44 -8.55 -1.13
N ASN A 129 -5.37 -7.85 -0.72
CA ASN A 129 -5.28 -7.35 0.66
C ASN A 129 -6.46 -6.41 1.02
N LEU A 130 -6.84 -5.50 0.11
CA LEU A 130 -7.91 -4.53 0.36
C LEU A 130 -9.31 -5.16 0.44
N PHE A 131 -9.62 -6.13 -0.43
CA PHE A 131 -10.99 -6.62 -0.64
C PHE A 131 -11.23 -8.06 -0.16
N HIS A 132 -10.19 -8.85 0.10
CA HIS A 132 -10.31 -10.21 0.61
C HIS A 132 -10.90 -10.25 2.03
N ARG A 133 -10.72 -9.18 2.82
CA ARG A 133 -11.28 -9.06 4.17
C ARG A 133 -12.79 -8.79 4.22
N GLN A 134 -13.42 -8.49 3.07
CA GLN A 134 -14.81 -8.02 3.01
C GLN A 134 -15.75 -8.88 2.14
N SER A 135 -15.29 -9.98 1.54
CA SER A 135 -16.09 -10.76 0.59
C SER A 135 -16.41 -12.18 1.07
N SER A 136 -17.62 -12.36 1.62
CA SER A 136 -18.31 -13.66 1.58
C SER A 136 -19.05 -13.88 0.25
N GLU A 137 -19.01 -12.92 -0.67
CA GLU A 137 -19.65 -13.02 -1.98
C GLU A 137 -18.63 -12.83 -3.10
N THR A 138 -18.34 -13.95 -3.76
CA THR A 138 -17.37 -14.13 -4.82
C THR A 138 -17.80 -13.44 -6.11
N LYS A 139 -16.91 -12.64 -6.72
CA LYS A 139 -16.72 -12.62 -8.18
C LYS A 139 -15.22 -12.53 -8.49
N ALA A 140 -14.55 -13.69 -8.49
CA ALA A 140 -13.12 -13.82 -8.82
C ALA A 140 -12.71 -13.22 -10.20
N GLY A 141 -13.67 -12.90 -11.07
CA GLY A 141 -13.42 -12.24 -12.37
C GLY A 141 -13.39 -10.70 -12.35
N SER A 142 -13.93 -10.01 -11.34
CA SER A 142 -14.01 -8.54 -11.35
C SER A 142 -12.66 -7.86 -11.11
N ASN A 143 -11.82 -8.45 -10.26
CA ASN A 143 -10.51 -7.88 -9.94
C ASN A 143 -9.58 -7.90 -11.17
N GLN A 144 -9.63 -8.96 -11.98
CA GLN A 144 -8.80 -9.08 -13.19
C GLN A 144 -9.09 -7.97 -14.22
N GLU A 145 -10.37 -7.64 -14.43
CA GLU A 145 -10.75 -6.53 -15.32
C GLU A 145 -10.16 -5.19 -14.83
N ILE A 146 -10.24 -4.92 -13.52
CA ILE A 146 -9.70 -3.70 -12.91
C ILE A 146 -8.17 -3.67 -12.99
N VAL A 147 -7.50 -4.79 -12.68
CA VAL A 147 -6.05 -4.93 -12.83
C VAL A 147 -5.64 -4.59 -14.26
N MET A 148 -6.34 -5.13 -15.26
CA MET A 148 -6.04 -4.86 -16.68
C MET A 148 -6.22 -3.39 -17.04
N VAL A 149 -7.29 -2.73 -16.56
CA VAL A 149 -7.50 -1.29 -16.76
C VAL A 149 -6.35 -0.49 -16.15
N PHE A 150 -5.92 -0.83 -14.93
CA PHE A 150 -4.87 -0.11 -14.21
C PHE A 150 -3.50 -0.30 -14.87
N ILE A 151 -3.20 -1.51 -15.34
CA ILE A 151 -2.02 -1.80 -16.16
C ILE A 151 -2.03 -0.98 -17.45
N ASN A 152 -3.18 -0.93 -18.13
CA ASN A 152 -3.30 -0.19 -19.40
C ASN A 152 -3.13 1.32 -19.19
N ALA A 153 -3.51 1.86 -18.03
CA ALA A 153 -3.28 3.25 -17.67
C ALA A 153 -1.80 3.63 -17.58
N ALA A 154 -0.89 2.66 -17.37
CA ALA A 154 0.55 2.92 -17.42
C ALA A 154 1.04 3.33 -18.81
N ASN A 155 0.26 3.02 -19.87
CA ASN A 155 0.55 3.37 -21.25
C ASN A 155 2.01 3.08 -21.66
N PHE A 156 2.47 1.86 -21.35
CA PHE A 156 3.80 1.36 -21.67
C PHE A 156 4.17 1.66 -23.13
N THR A 157 5.12 2.58 -23.33
CA THR A 157 5.69 2.89 -24.65
C THR A 157 6.83 1.93 -25.01
N SER A 158 7.38 1.25 -24.00
CA SER A 158 8.38 0.19 -24.11
C SER A 158 7.93 -1.03 -23.29
N ASP A 159 8.65 -2.14 -23.38
CA ASP A 159 8.38 -3.34 -22.56
C ASP A 159 8.59 -3.13 -21.05
N THR A 160 9.08 -1.95 -20.66
CA THR A 160 9.51 -1.60 -19.31
C THR A 160 8.93 -0.25 -18.88
N MET A 161 8.68 -0.08 -17.59
CA MET A 161 8.26 1.18 -16.98
C MET A 161 9.50 1.86 -16.41
N SER A 162 9.73 3.12 -16.75
CA SER A 162 10.74 3.96 -16.08
C SER A 162 10.16 4.66 -14.84
N LEU A 163 11.01 5.28 -14.01
CA LEU A 163 10.56 6.11 -12.88
C LEU A 163 9.66 7.28 -13.35
N GLU A 164 9.93 7.86 -14.52
CA GLU A 164 9.09 8.92 -15.09
C GLU A 164 7.71 8.39 -15.51
N ASP A 165 7.67 7.20 -16.11
CA ASP A 165 6.40 6.54 -16.46
C ASP A 165 5.61 6.17 -15.19
N PHE A 166 6.30 5.69 -14.16
CA PHE A 166 5.70 5.42 -12.85
C PHE A 166 5.06 6.68 -12.24
N ARG A 167 5.73 7.84 -12.31
CA ARG A 167 5.17 9.12 -11.84
C ARG A 167 3.90 9.49 -12.58
N LYS A 168 3.91 9.41 -13.92
CA LYS A 168 2.72 9.66 -14.77
C LYS A 168 1.59 8.67 -14.47
N TRP A 169 1.94 7.41 -14.24
CA TRP A 169 0.97 6.39 -13.86
C TRP A 169 0.32 6.68 -12.50
N CYS A 170 1.11 7.13 -11.52
CA CYS A 170 0.61 7.52 -10.21
C CYS A 170 -0.28 8.77 -10.23
N THR A 171 -0.12 9.69 -11.19
CA THR A 171 -1.06 10.82 -11.34
C THR A 171 -2.41 10.36 -11.87
N LEU A 172 -2.44 9.28 -12.65
CA LEU A 172 -3.68 8.65 -13.12
C LEU A 172 -4.30 7.76 -12.06
N LEU A 173 -3.49 7.06 -11.25
CA LEU A 173 -3.91 6.11 -10.23
C LEU A 173 -3.48 6.54 -8.80
N PRO A 174 -4.06 7.62 -8.25
CA PRO A 174 -3.66 8.16 -6.95
C PRO A 174 -3.88 7.16 -5.80
N ALA A 175 -4.90 6.30 -5.88
CA ALA A 175 -5.15 5.25 -4.90
C ALA A 175 -4.03 4.22 -4.82
N VAL A 176 -3.46 3.86 -5.98
CA VAL A 176 -2.32 2.92 -6.04
C VAL A 176 -1.09 3.56 -5.39
N ARG A 177 -0.79 4.82 -5.74
CA ARG A 177 0.30 5.58 -5.10
C ARG A 177 0.12 5.66 -3.58
N LYS A 178 -1.08 6.00 -3.11
CA LYS A 178 -1.41 6.15 -1.68
C LYS A 178 -1.25 4.83 -0.93
N TYR A 179 -1.75 3.73 -1.49
CA TYR A 179 -1.59 2.41 -0.89
C TYR A 179 -0.12 1.98 -0.83
N LEU A 180 0.58 2.04 -1.97
CA LEU A 180 1.99 1.64 -2.03
C LEU A 180 2.92 2.56 -1.24
N GLY A 181 2.51 3.79 -0.91
CA GLY A 181 3.21 4.73 -0.05
C GLY A 181 2.83 4.65 1.43
N SER A 182 1.87 3.79 1.81
CA SER A 182 1.44 3.60 3.21
C SER A 182 1.73 2.20 3.75
N LEU A 183 2.39 1.32 2.98
CA LEU A 183 2.64 -0.08 3.37
C LEU A 183 3.44 -0.25 4.66
N LEU A 184 4.41 0.64 4.90
CA LEU A 184 5.24 0.59 6.11
C LEU A 184 4.70 1.47 7.24
N MET A 185 3.67 2.27 6.97
CA MET A 185 3.08 3.18 7.94
C MET A 185 2.16 2.39 8.90
N PRO A 186 2.01 2.84 10.15
CA PRO A 186 0.94 2.34 11.01
C PRO A 186 -0.40 2.52 10.28
N SER A 187 -1.27 1.51 10.35
CA SER A 187 -2.62 1.65 9.84
C SER A 187 -3.39 2.64 10.73
N ASP A 188 -3.36 3.92 10.38
CA ASP A 188 -4.13 4.96 11.06
C ASP A 188 -5.62 4.76 10.76
N SER A 189 -6.24 3.82 11.47
CA SER A 189 -7.66 3.62 11.85
C SER A 189 -8.80 3.82 10.84
N GLY A 190 -8.55 4.32 9.62
CA GLY A 190 -9.55 4.60 8.59
C GLY A 190 -9.43 3.61 7.43
N SER A 191 -10.57 3.14 6.94
CA SER A 191 -10.61 2.33 5.72
C SER A 191 -10.08 3.15 4.55
N GLN A 192 -9.16 2.59 3.76
CA GLN A 192 -8.74 3.22 2.50
C GLN A 192 -9.85 3.20 1.44
N VAL A 193 -10.89 2.40 1.68
CA VAL A 193 -12.05 2.23 0.80
C VAL A 193 -13.26 2.88 1.46
N PRO A 194 -13.99 3.78 0.78
CA PRO A 194 -15.19 4.40 1.34
C PRO A 194 -16.26 3.37 1.64
N GLN A 195 -17.00 3.57 2.74
CA GLN A 195 -18.17 2.77 3.04
C GLN A 195 -19.32 3.19 2.14
N LEU A 196 -19.60 2.36 1.14
CA LEU A 196 -20.73 2.58 0.23
C LEU A 196 -22.04 2.21 0.95
N GLN A 197 -22.96 3.16 1.06
CA GLN A 197 -24.29 2.97 1.62
C GLN A 197 -25.38 3.17 0.56
N HIS A 198 -26.39 2.31 0.59
CA HIS A 198 -27.58 2.40 -0.24
C HIS A 198 -28.81 2.00 0.58
N GLU A 199 -30.00 2.38 0.14
CA GLU A 199 -31.25 1.93 0.76
C GLU A 199 -31.41 0.40 0.63
N ASP A 200 -32.06 -0.23 1.61
CA ASP A 200 -32.26 -1.69 1.68
C ASP A 200 -33.11 -2.25 0.51
N ASN A 201 -33.87 -1.38 -0.16
CA ASN A 201 -34.74 -1.71 -1.29
C ASN A 201 -34.00 -1.77 -2.64
N ILE A 202 -32.71 -1.42 -2.69
CA ILE A 202 -31.90 -1.39 -3.92
C ILE A 202 -31.16 -2.70 -4.08
N ASP A 203 -31.38 -3.38 -5.21
CA ASP A 203 -30.57 -4.53 -5.60
C ASP A 203 -29.12 -4.09 -5.87
N PRO A 204 -28.11 -4.59 -5.14
CA PRO A 204 -26.70 -4.25 -5.35
C PRO A 204 -26.22 -4.50 -6.79
N SER A 205 -26.87 -5.40 -7.53
CA SER A 205 -26.54 -5.68 -8.94
C SER A 205 -26.83 -4.49 -9.87
N GLN A 206 -27.69 -3.57 -9.46
CA GLN A 206 -28.02 -2.35 -10.21
C GLN A 206 -27.03 -1.21 -9.96
N ILE A 207 -26.21 -1.31 -8.91
CA ILE A 207 -25.25 -0.27 -8.52
C ILE A 207 -23.99 -0.41 -9.38
N LEU A 208 -23.73 0.58 -10.22
CA LEU A 208 -22.54 0.62 -11.08
C LEU A 208 -21.26 0.94 -10.31
N LEU A 209 -21.36 1.76 -9.26
CA LEU A 209 -20.20 2.17 -8.46
C LEU A 209 -19.77 1.02 -7.54
N ARG A 210 -18.76 0.28 -7.96
CA ARG A 210 -18.15 -0.80 -7.17
C ARG A 210 -17.12 -0.25 -6.17
N LYS A 211 -16.78 -1.05 -5.16
CA LYS A 211 -15.81 -0.68 -4.11
C LYS A 211 -14.43 -0.34 -4.68
N GLU A 212 -14.01 -1.03 -5.73
CA GLU A 212 -12.71 -0.82 -6.37
C GLU A 212 -12.66 0.52 -7.13
N TYR A 213 -13.76 0.91 -7.78
CA TYR A 213 -13.89 2.23 -8.40
C TYR A 213 -13.95 3.33 -7.35
N ALA A 214 -14.68 3.10 -6.26
CA ALA A 214 -14.77 4.04 -5.16
C ALA A 214 -13.41 4.22 -4.46
N TRP A 215 -12.65 3.15 -4.25
CA TRP A 215 -11.26 3.21 -3.77
C TRP A 215 -10.38 4.02 -4.71
N HIS A 216 -10.48 3.78 -6.01
CA HIS A 216 -9.71 4.52 -7.02
C HIS A 216 -9.97 6.03 -6.97
N ILE A 217 -11.25 6.43 -6.99
CA ILE A 217 -11.68 7.84 -6.88
C ILE A 217 -11.25 8.43 -5.53
N GLY A 218 -11.47 7.67 -4.45
CA GLY A 218 -11.13 8.06 -3.08
C GLY A 218 -9.63 8.28 -2.86
N GLY A 219 -8.77 7.69 -3.70
CA GLY A 219 -7.33 7.94 -3.69
C GLY A 219 -6.95 9.41 -3.86
N ALA A 220 -7.78 10.21 -4.54
CA ALA A 220 -7.58 11.65 -4.72
C ALA A 220 -8.18 12.51 -3.60
N LEU A 221 -8.92 11.91 -2.66
CA LEU A 221 -9.68 12.61 -1.64
C LEU A 221 -8.98 12.62 -0.27
N SER A 222 -9.36 13.58 0.55
CA SER A 222 -8.95 13.65 1.96
C SER A 222 -9.61 12.53 2.79
N PRO A 223 -9.04 12.15 3.95
CA PRO A 223 -9.65 11.14 4.82
C PRO A 223 -11.10 11.47 5.22
N THR A 224 -11.44 12.75 5.41
CA THR A 224 -12.80 13.19 5.76
C THR A 224 -13.80 12.99 4.64
N GLU A 225 -13.37 13.08 3.38
CA GLU A 225 -14.23 12.86 2.21
C GLU A 225 -14.36 11.37 1.85
N LEU A 226 -13.47 10.54 2.39
CA LEU A 226 -13.41 9.11 2.10
C LEU A 226 -14.34 8.27 2.99
N ASP A 227 -14.86 8.81 4.09
CA ASP A 227 -15.48 8.00 5.15
C ASP A 227 -16.72 7.20 4.66
N GLU A 228 -17.79 7.91 4.28
CA GLU A 228 -19.08 7.30 3.96
C GLU A 228 -19.69 7.92 2.71
N TRP A 229 -20.02 7.08 1.72
CA TRP A 229 -20.62 7.52 0.45
C TRP A 229 -22.02 6.95 0.31
N LYS A 230 -23.02 7.83 0.32
CA LYS A 230 -24.43 7.47 0.17
C LYS A 230 -24.87 7.57 -1.29
N LEU A 231 -25.55 6.54 -1.79
CA LEU A 231 -26.25 6.63 -3.05
C LEU A 231 -27.44 7.60 -2.90
N LEU A 232 -27.29 8.81 -3.45
CA LEU A 232 -28.31 9.86 -3.35
C LEU A 232 -29.41 9.75 -4.42
N TYR A 233 -29.11 9.10 -5.54
CA TYR A 233 -30.06 8.98 -6.65
C TYR A 233 -29.85 7.69 -7.44
N HIS A 234 -30.95 7.00 -7.70
CA HIS A 234 -31.05 5.94 -8.70
C HIS A 234 -32.34 6.07 -9.53
N SER A 235 -32.23 6.09 -10.86
CA SER A 235 -33.39 6.33 -11.75
C SER A 235 -34.48 5.27 -11.64
N SER A 236 -34.12 4.00 -11.43
CA SER A 236 -35.11 2.92 -11.25
C SER A 236 -35.84 2.99 -9.91
N VAL A 237 -35.20 3.58 -8.89
CA VAL A 237 -35.75 3.66 -7.52
C VAL A 237 -36.63 4.89 -7.40
N HIS A 238 -36.17 6.04 -7.91
CA HIS A 238 -36.93 7.28 -7.80
C HIS A 238 -37.95 7.47 -8.92
N GLY A 239 -37.87 6.69 -10.03
CA GLY A 239 -38.81 6.77 -11.15
C GLY A 239 -38.79 8.11 -11.89
N LEU A 240 -37.79 8.95 -11.64
CA LEU A 240 -37.60 10.28 -12.20
C LEU A 240 -36.26 10.37 -12.90
N SER A 241 -36.13 11.30 -13.85
CA SER A 241 -34.80 11.68 -14.35
C SER A 241 -34.02 12.42 -13.27
N PHE A 242 -32.69 12.41 -13.36
CA PHE A 242 -31.81 13.08 -12.37
C PHE A 242 -32.14 14.57 -12.24
N ASN A 243 -32.37 15.24 -13.38
CA ASN A 243 -32.73 16.66 -13.40
C ASN A 243 -34.09 16.91 -12.72
N THR A 244 -35.07 16.02 -12.93
CA THR A 244 -36.38 16.12 -12.28
C THR A 244 -36.30 15.86 -10.78
N PHE A 245 -35.50 14.87 -10.37
CA PHE A 245 -35.25 14.57 -8.96
C PHE A 245 -34.60 15.75 -8.24
N LEU A 246 -33.53 16.33 -8.79
CA LEU A 246 -32.88 17.51 -8.21
C LEU A 246 -33.82 18.72 -8.14
N GLY A 247 -34.64 18.94 -9.18
CA GLY A 247 -35.62 20.02 -9.20
C GLY A 247 -36.73 19.90 -8.15
N ASN A 248 -36.90 18.73 -7.52
CA ASN A 248 -37.85 18.52 -6.42
C ASN A 248 -37.21 18.66 -5.03
N ILE A 249 -35.88 18.69 -4.95
CA ILE A 249 -35.12 18.80 -3.69
C ILE A 249 -34.67 20.25 -3.41
N LEU A 250 -34.49 21.04 -4.48
CA LEU A 250 -34.17 22.47 -4.44
C LEU A 250 -35.44 23.33 -4.37
#